data_AF-A0A847CJ01-F1
#
_entry.id   AF-A0A847CJ01-F1
#
_cell.length_a   1.000
_cell.length_b   1.000
_cell.length_c   1.000
_cell.angle_alpha   90.00
_cell.angle_beta   90.00
_cell.angle_gamma   90.00
#
_symmetry.space_group_name_H-M   'P 1'
#
loop_
_entity.id
_entity.type
_entity.pdbx_description
1 polymer ?
#
loop_
_entity_poly.entity_id
_entity_poly.type
_entity_poly.pdbx_seq_one_letter_code
_entity_poly.pdbx_strand_id
1 'polypeptide(L)'
;MLWDNGESELAYTLLNQKNPPSWLYEIENGATTIWENWLAIKPDGERTNSSYNHFAFGCVGDFLYRKIGGLVLDSPGYKQIRIEPDFSCGLLYSKLSYESCYGKIKIEWFKQDENIY
;
A
#
# COMPACT_ATOMS: atom_id res chain seq x y z
N MET A 1 -7.97 -2.56 11.21
CA MET A 1 -7.85 -1.52 12.26
C MET A 1 -7.32 -0.24 11.63
N LEU A 2 -7.88 0.92 11.98
CA LEU A 2 -8.15 2.11 11.15
C LEU A 2 -9.24 1.86 10.10
N TRP A 3 -8.93 1.11 9.04
CA TRP A 3 -9.89 0.86 7.95
C TRP A 3 -11.25 0.34 8.43
N ASP A 4 -11.23 -0.75 9.21
CA ASP A 4 -12.45 -1.41 9.70
C ASP A 4 -13.21 -0.58 10.76
N ASN A 5 -12.62 0.53 11.23
CA ASN A 5 -13.23 1.45 12.19
C ASN A 5 -13.70 2.76 11.52
N GLY A 6 -13.70 2.83 10.18
CA GLY A 6 -14.11 4.04 9.45
C GLY A 6 -13.06 5.16 9.39
N GLU A 7 -11.82 4.89 9.81
CA GLU A 7 -10.72 5.86 9.85
C GLU A 7 -9.86 5.79 8.57
N SER A 8 -10.50 5.74 7.40
CA SER A 8 -9.81 5.59 6.10
C SER A 8 -8.91 6.79 5.79
N GLU A 9 -9.36 8.01 6.09
CA GLU A 9 -8.57 9.24 5.91
C GLU A 9 -7.27 9.21 6.71
N LEU A 10 -7.32 8.74 7.96
CA LEU A 10 -6.13 8.59 8.79
C LEU A 10 -5.20 7.49 8.24
N ALA A 11 -5.76 6.39 7.74
CA ALA A 11 -4.96 5.34 7.10
C ALA A 11 -4.18 5.88 5.88
N TYR A 12 -4.81 6.70 5.04
CA TYR A 12 -4.13 7.34 3.91
C TYR A 12 -3.14 8.42 4.34
N THR A 13 -3.43 9.13 5.42
CA THR A 13 -2.49 10.09 6.00
C THR A 13 -1.20 9.39 6.43
N LEU A 14 -1.31 8.24 7.09
CA LEU A 14 -0.16 7.43 7.50
C LEU A 14 0.58 6.79 6.33
N LEU A 15 -0.14 6.39 5.27
CA LEU A 15 0.46 5.85 4.06
C LEU A 15 1.32 6.89 3.31
N ASN A 16 0.87 8.14 3.30
CA ASN A 16 1.47 9.23 2.51
C ASN A 16 2.41 10.17 3.28
N GLN A 17 2.56 10.01 4.60
CA GLN A 17 3.53 10.81 5.36
C GLN A 17 4.97 10.46 4.98
N LYS A 18 5.85 11.47 5.04
CA LYS A 18 7.27 11.36 4.70
C LYS A 18 8.21 11.54 5.90
N ASN A 19 7.68 11.99 7.04
CA ASN A 19 8.46 12.13 8.26
C ASN A 19 8.70 10.74 8.88
N PRO A 20 9.84 10.52 9.55
CA PRO A 20 10.05 9.27 10.26
C PRO A 20 9.15 9.21 11.51
N PRO A 21 8.59 8.04 11.85
CA PRO A 21 8.66 6.77 11.12
C PRO A 21 7.60 6.68 9.99
N SER A 22 8.01 6.34 8.77
CA SER A 22 7.09 6.08 7.65
C SER A 22 7.74 5.29 6.50
N TRP A 23 6.92 4.67 5.64
CA TRP A 23 7.40 4.01 4.41
C TRP A 23 8.06 4.99 3.43
N LEU A 24 7.45 6.17 3.25
CA LEU A 24 8.03 7.15 2.32
C LEU A 24 9.30 7.77 2.87
N TYR A 25 9.50 7.83 4.20
CA TYR A 25 10.79 8.22 4.76
C TYR A 25 11.94 7.32 4.28
N GLU A 26 11.73 5.99 4.23
CA GLU A 26 12.74 5.06 3.69
C GLU A 26 13.07 5.42 2.22
N ILE A 27 12.03 5.67 1.41
CA ILE A 27 12.18 6.03 -0.01
C ILE A 27 12.93 7.35 -0.17
N GLU A 28 12.58 8.39 0.60
CA GLU A 28 13.25 9.70 0.57
C GLU A 28 14.73 9.60 0.99
N ASN A 29 15.11 8.55 1.73
CA ASN A 29 16.49 8.25 2.12
C ASN A 29 17.16 7.19 1.21
N GLY A 30 16.60 6.94 0.03
CA GLY A 30 17.22 6.11 -1.02
C GLY A 30 17.02 4.60 -0.84
N ALA A 31 16.04 4.17 -0.04
CA ALA A 31 15.69 2.77 0.05
C ALA A 31 15.21 2.22 -1.31
N THR A 32 15.70 1.03 -1.66
CA THR A 32 15.20 0.22 -2.79
C THR A 32 14.55 -1.10 -2.34
N THR A 33 14.59 -1.36 -1.03
CA THR A 33 13.99 -2.48 -0.29
C THR A 33 13.48 -1.95 1.05
N ILE A 34 12.57 -2.68 1.70
CA ILE A 34 12.06 -2.32 3.02
C ILE A 34 13.12 -2.55 4.09
N TRP A 35 13.26 -1.63 5.06
CA TRP A 35 14.22 -1.75 6.14
C TRP A 35 13.63 -2.48 7.36
N GLU A 36 14.50 -3.07 8.17
CA GLU A 36 14.12 -3.71 9.44
C GLU A 36 13.69 -2.69 10.50
N ASN A 37 14.18 -1.45 10.37
CA ASN A 37 13.94 -0.38 11.31
C ASN A 37 13.63 0.91 10.55
N TRP A 38 12.54 1.58 10.94
CA TRP A 38 12.15 2.89 10.39
C TRP A 38 13.24 3.95 10.47
N LEU A 39 14.14 3.82 11.45
CA LEU A 39 15.29 4.70 11.66
C LEU A 39 16.62 3.98 11.33
N ALA A 40 16.62 3.07 10.35
CA ALA A 40 17.85 2.45 9.87
C ALA A 40 18.86 3.50 9.37
N ILE A 41 18.35 4.59 8.80
CA ILE A 41 19.05 5.88 8.69
C ILE A 41 18.30 6.85 9.60
N LYS A 42 19.02 7.56 10.47
CA LYS A 42 18.45 8.57 11.37
C LYS A 42 18.26 9.91 10.65
N PRO A 43 17.50 10.87 11.21
CA PRO A 43 17.31 12.19 10.59
C PRO A 43 18.60 13.00 10.37
N ASP A 44 19.66 12.71 11.11
CA ASP A 44 20.99 13.31 10.95
C ASP A 44 21.88 12.59 9.91
N GLY A 45 21.36 11.53 9.27
CA GLY A 45 22.05 10.72 8.29
C GLY A 45 22.87 9.57 8.88
N GLU A 46 22.90 9.40 10.21
CA GLU A 46 23.62 8.30 10.83
C GLU A 46 22.98 6.95 10.46
N ARG A 47 23.81 6.02 9.99
CA ARG A 47 23.39 4.64 9.71
C ARG A 47 23.49 3.79 10.98
N THR A 48 22.42 3.08 11.30
CA THR A 48 22.38 2.16 12.44
C THR A 48 22.78 0.74 12.02
N ASN A 49 22.98 -0.14 13.00
CA ASN A 49 23.21 -1.56 12.76
C ASN A 49 21.87 -2.31 12.51
N SER A 50 21.20 -1.97 11.41
CA SER A 50 19.92 -2.58 10.99
C SER A 50 20.08 -3.29 9.63
N SER A 51 19.24 -4.29 9.35
CA SER A 51 19.10 -4.80 7.98
C SER A 51 18.36 -3.77 7.11
N TYR A 52 18.90 -3.51 5.93
CA TYR A 52 18.29 -2.65 4.91
C TYR A 52 17.41 -3.44 3.91
N ASN A 53 17.19 -4.73 4.15
CA ASN A 53 16.38 -5.59 3.30
C ASN A 53 15.62 -6.62 4.16
N HIS A 54 14.55 -6.16 4.79
CA HIS A 54 13.73 -6.94 5.71
C HIS A 54 12.25 -6.68 5.39
N PHE A 55 11.54 -7.69 4.91
CA PHE A 55 10.22 -7.52 4.27
C PHE A 55 9.06 -7.24 5.24
N ALA A 56 9.29 -7.25 6.57
CA ALA A 56 8.22 -7.22 7.57
C ALA A 56 7.29 -6.01 7.40
N PHE A 57 7.82 -4.79 7.23
CA PHE A 57 7.01 -3.59 6.98
C PHE A 57 6.47 -3.49 5.55
N GLY A 58 6.90 -4.38 4.65
CA GLY A 58 6.32 -4.57 3.33
C GLY A 58 4.89 -5.13 3.37
N CYS A 59 4.39 -5.53 4.54
CA CYS A 59 3.00 -5.92 4.76
C CYS A 59 1.97 -4.87 4.29
N VAL A 60 2.36 -3.59 4.20
CA VAL A 60 1.55 -2.52 3.61
C VAL A 60 1.10 -2.82 2.18
N GLY A 61 1.83 -3.67 1.46
CA GLY A 61 1.45 -4.14 0.12
C GLY A 61 0.04 -4.75 0.08
N ASP A 62 -0.40 -5.45 1.14
CA ASP A 62 -1.76 -6.00 1.21
C ASP A 62 -2.82 -4.88 1.17
N PHE A 63 -2.57 -3.77 1.88
CA PHE A 63 -3.45 -2.59 1.86
C PHE A 63 -3.51 -1.97 0.45
N LEU A 64 -2.35 -1.83 -0.22
CA LEU A 64 -2.28 -1.30 -1.58
C LEU A 64 -3.10 -2.17 -2.55
N TYR A 65 -2.97 -3.49 -2.49
CA TYR A 65 -3.70 -4.38 -3.41
C TYR A 65 -5.19 -4.46 -3.11
N ARG A 66 -5.58 -4.56 -1.83
CA ARG A 66 -6.97 -4.82 -1.46
C ARG A 66 -7.81 -3.57 -1.36
N LYS A 67 -7.26 -2.45 -0.87
CA LYS A 67 -8.02 -1.21 -0.63
C LYS A 67 -7.90 -0.25 -1.80
N ILE A 68 -6.67 0.04 -2.23
CA ILE A 68 -6.46 0.94 -3.38
C ILE A 68 -6.75 0.21 -4.69
N GLY A 69 -6.21 -1.00 -4.87
CA GLY A 69 -6.46 -1.83 -6.05
C GLY A 69 -7.85 -2.49 -6.06
N GLY A 70 -8.50 -2.60 -4.91
CA GLY A 70 -9.87 -3.12 -4.79
C GLY A 70 -10.03 -4.63 -4.93
N LEU A 71 -8.94 -5.41 -4.93
CA LEU A 71 -9.03 -6.87 -5.04
C LEU A 71 -9.35 -7.49 -3.67
N VAL A 72 -10.62 -7.80 -3.43
CA VAL A 72 -11.07 -8.39 -2.18
C VAL A 72 -11.33 -9.89 -2.36
N LEU A 73 -10.67 -10.70 -1.54
CA LEU A 73 -10.90 -12.14 -1.46
C LEU A 73 -12.29 -12.41 -0.85
N ASP A 74 -13.16 -13.09 -1.60
CA ASP A 74 -14.50 -13.47 -1.11
C ASP A 74 -14.60 -14.96 -0.75
N SER A 75 -13.79 -15.80 -1.41
CA SER A 75 -13.62 -17.21 -1.03
C SER A 75 -12.15 -17.64 -1.17
N PRO A 76 -11.72 -18.69 -0.44
CA PRO A 76 -10.33 -19.16 -0.49
C PRO A 76 -9.82 -19.40 -1.91
N GLY A 77 -8.58 -18.98 -2.17
CA GLY A 77 -7.93 -19.16 -3.46
C GLY A 77 -8.41 -18.23 -4.57
N TYR A 78 -9.19 -17.19 -4.27
CA TYR A 78 -9.76 -16.24 -5.24
C TYR A 78 -10.77 -16.85 -6.20
N LYS A 79 -11.45 -17.94 -5.80
CA LYS A 79 -12.53 -18.54 -6.60
C LYS A 79 -13.70 -17.58 -6.82
N GLN A 80 -13.97 -16.75 -5.83
CA GLN A 80 -14.85 -15.60 -5.89
C GLN A 80 -14.08 -14.40 -5.34
N ILE A 81 -14.27 -13.27 -6.03
CA ILE A 81 -13.65 -12.00 -5.68
C ILE A 81 -14.73 -10.93 -5.65
N ARG A 82 -14.52 -9.91 -4.81
CA ARG A 82 -15.21 -8.63 -4.93
C ARG A 82 -14.22 -7.59 -5.46
N ILE A 83 -14.73 -6.71 -6.31
CA ILE A 83 -14.01 -5.54 -6.80
C ILE A 83 -14.57 -4.35 -6.04
N GLU A 84 -13.79 -3.86 -5.08
CA GLU A 84 -14.20 -2.77 -4.17
C GLU A 84 -13.02 -1.82 -3.92
N PRO A 85 -12.59 -1.04 -4.93
CA PRO A 85 -11.56 -0.04 -4.73
C PRO A 85 -12.11 1.10 -3.88
N ASP A 86 -11.28 1.64 -2.99
CA ASP A 86 -11.61 2.90 -2.35
C ASP A 86 -11.04 4.08 -3.11
N PHE A 87 -11.98 4.88 -3.60
CA PHE A 87 -11.70 6.07 -4.36
C PHE A 87 -11.36 7.27 -3.46
N SER A 88 -11.41 7.17 -2.13
CA SER A 88 -10.97 8.28 -1.25
C SER A 88 -9.45 8.35 -1.04
N CYS A 89 -8.67 7.43 -1.62
CA CYS A 89 -7.22 7.28 -1.42
C CYS A 89 -6.30 8.41 -1.92
N GLY A 90 -6.84 9.52 -2.44
CA GLY A 90 -6.05 10.64 -2.98
C GLY A 90 -5.34 10.38 -4.32
N LEU A 91 -5.39 9.16 -4.86
CA LEU A 91 -4.84 8.84 -6.19
C LEU A 91 -5.84 9.14 -7.31
N LEU A 92 -5.30 9.51 -8.48
CA LEU A 92 -6.09 9.75 -9.70
C LEU A 92 -6.40 8.46 -10.48
N TYR A 93 -5.56 7.44 -10.36
CA TYR A 93 -5.78 6.16 -11.02
C TYR A 93 -5.04 5.04 -10.28
N SER A 94 -5.47 3.80 -10.55
CA SER A 94 -4.77 2.58 -10.13
C SER A 94 -4.89 1.51 -11.20
N LYS A 95 -3.84 0.70 -11.33
CA LYS A 95 -3.82 -0.48 -12.20
C LYS A 95 -3.24 -1.66 -11.45
N LEU A 96 -4.09 -2.63 -11.14
CA LEU A 96 -3.73 -3.87 -10.47
C LEU A 96 -3.80 -5.04 -11.45
N SER A 97 -2.74 -5.86 -11.44
CA SER A 97 -2.71 -7.16 -12.10
C SER A 97 -2.27 -8.21 -11.09
N TYR A 98 -3.06 -9.26 -10.91
CA TYR A 98 -2.77 -10.35 -9.98
C TYR A 98 -2.91 -11.70 -10.69
N GLU A 99 -1.87 -12.54 -10.62
CA GLU A 99 -1.90 -13.89 -11.18
C GLU A 99 -2.46 -14.85 -10.12
N SER A 100 -3.72 -15.27 -10.30
CA SER A 100 -4.37 -16.25 -9.42
C SER A 100 -4.26 -17.66 -9.97
N CYS A 101 -4.63 -18.66 -9.18
CA CYS A 101 -4.73 -20.05 -9.65
C CYS A 101 -5.82 -20.27 -10.72
N TYR A 102 -6.71 -19.29 -10.94
CA TYR A 102 -7.75 -19.30 -11.97
C TYR A 102 -7.40 -18.42 -13.19
N GLY A 103 -6.19 -17.84 -13.21
CA GLY A 103 -5.74 -16.92 -14.24
C GLY A 103 -5.60 -15.48 -13.75
N LYS A 104 -5.32 -14.58 -14.70
CA LYS A 104 -5.00 -13.18 -14.45
C LYS A 104 -6.24 -12.37 -14.09
N ILE A 105 -6.22 -11.75 -12.93
CA ILE A 105 -7.20 -10.74 -12.49
C ILE A 105 -6.62 -9.36 -12.82
N LYS A 106 -7.41 -8.51 -13.47
CA LYS A 106 -7.07 -7.10 -13.73
C LYS A 106 -8.14 -6.20 -13.16
N ILE A 107 -7.73 -5.18 -12.42
CA ILE A 107 -8.59 -4.11 -11.93
C ILE A 107 -7.91 -2.80 -12.30
N GLU A 108 -8.59 -1.97 -13.07
CA GLU A 108 -8.11 -0.65 -13.44
C GLU A 108 -9.21 0.33 -13.12
N TRP A 109 -8.85 1.44 -12.49
CA TRP A 109 -9.76 2.57 -12.31
C TRP A 109 -9.03 3.88 -12.51
N PHE A 110 -9.76 4.91 -12.94
CA PHE A 110 -9.28 6.29 -12.99
C PHE A 110 -10.40 7.27 -12.68
N LYS A 111 -10.03 8.40 -12.10
CA LYS A 111 -10.92 9.51 -11.80
C LYS A 111 -10.77 10.57 -12.87
N GLN A 112 -11.91 11.07 -13.34
CA GLN A 112 -11.97 12.24 -14.20
C GLN A 112 -13.14 13.10 -13.73
N ASP A 113 -12.81 14.32 -13.31
CA ASP A 113 -13.75 15.24 -12.65
C ASP A 113 -14.40 14.56 -11.42
N GLU A 114 -15.73 14.49 -11.39
CA GLU A 114 -16.51 13.80 -10.34
C GLU A 114 -16.81 12.33 -10.68
N ASN A 115 -16.35 11.84 -11.84
CA ASN A 115 -16.63 10.49 -12.32
C ASN A 115 -15.48 9.51 -12.04
N ILE A 116 -15.85 8.25 -11.85
CA ILE A 116 -14.95 7.11 -11.69
C ILE A 116 -15.22 6.12 -12.82
N TYR A 117 -14.15 5.68 -13.48
CA TYR A 117 -14.17 4.76 -14.60
C TYR A 117 -13.28 3.56 -14.32
#